data_AF-A0A9X3WIZ8-F1
#
_entry.id   AF-A0A9X3WIZ8-F1
#
_cell.length_a   1.000
_cell.length_b   1.000
_cell.length_c   1.000
_cell.angle_alpha   90.00
_cell.angle_beta   90.00
_cell.angle_gamma   90.00
#
_symmetry.space_group_name_H-M   'P 1'
#
loop_
_entity.id
_entity.type
_entity.pdbx_description
1 polymer ?
#
loop_
_entity_poly.entity_id
_entity_poly.type
_entity_poly.pdbx_seq_one_letter_code
_entity_poly.pdbx_strand_id
1 'polypeptide(L)'
;MTSVLYQAKVGDGFTKKGILRKNSLFKTAGEAVSEALALKEVLDKKYKNKIKWDYNGDMSGSLEKVKILQGLLNRENEKIPFFLQIVAVDDQTSKVKPTTPKKPHTISKADKKMASEALSFLK
;
A
#
# COMPACT_ATOMS: atom_id res chain seq x y z
N MET A 1 -5.32 1.13 26.29
CA MET A 1 -4.58 1.46 25.05
C MET A 1 -5.06 0.47 24.00
N THR A 2 -5.77 0.93 22.97
CA THR A 2 -6.14 0.12 21.81
C THR A 2 -4.88 -0.11 20.98
N SER A 3 -4.41 -1.35 20.91
CA SER A 3 -3.35 -1.71 19.98
C SER A 3 -3.91 -1.57 18.57
N VAL A 4 -3.24 -0.77 17.74
CA VAL A 4 -3.60 -0.58 16.33
C VAL A 4 -2.64 -1.43 15.50
N LEU A 5 -3.19 -2.24 14.61
CA LEU A 5 -2.42 -2.98 13.60
C LEU A 5 -2.56 -2.29 12.24
N TYR A 6 -1.56 -2.46 11.39
CA TYR A 6 -1.54 -1.88 10.05
C TYR A 6 -1.58 -2.97 8.99
N GLN A 7 -2.25 -2.71 7.87
CA GLN A 7 -2.37 -3.63 6.75
C GLN A 7 -2.10 -2.90 5.44
N ALA A 8 -1.18 -3.45 4.65
CA ALA A 8 -0.96 -3.02 3.28
C ALA A 8 -2.01 -3.60 2.33
N LYS A 9 -2.59 -2.76 1.47
CA LYS A 9 -3.51 -3.16 0.40
C LYS A 9 -3.17 -2.43 -0.87
N VAL A 10 -3.36 -3.10 -2.01
CA VAL A 10 -3.45 -2.42 -3.31
C VAL A 10 -4.90 -2.47 -3.74
N GLY A 11 -5.59 -1.35 -3.82
CA GLY A 11 -6.93 -1.29 -4.40
C GLY A 11 -6.88 -0.86 -5.86
N ASP A 12 -7.56 -1.57 -6.75
CA ASP A 12 -7.97 -1.02 -8.04
C ASP A 12 -9.34 -0.36 -7.85
N GLY A 13 -9.51 0.88 -8.29
CA GLY A 13 -10.72 1.68 -8.00
C GLY A 13 -12.07 1.07 -8.47
N PHE A 14 -12.04 -0.08 -9.16
CA PHE A 14 -13.19 -0.78 -9.72
C PHE A 14 -13.55 -2.07 -8.98
N THR A 15 -12.60 -2.97 -8.70
CA THR A 15 -12.90 -4.23 -8.01
C THR A 15 -12.47 -4.15 -6.55
N LYS A 16 -13.44 -4.21 -5.63
CA LYS A 16 -13.23 -4.13 -4.17
C LYS A 16 -12.30 -5.20 -3.58
N LYS A 17 -11.76 -6.12 -4.39
CA LYS A 17 -10.78 -7.14 -4.00
C LYS A 17 -9.38 -6.65 -4.33
N GLY A 18 -8.95 -5.63 -3.59
CA GLY A 18 -7.58 -5.19 -3.66
C GLY A 18 -6.60 -6.36 -3.51
N ILE A 19 -5.51 -6.36 -4.27
CA ILE A 19 -4.44 -7.34 -4.11
C ILE A 19 -3.83 -7.10 -2.72
N LEU A 20 -4.21 -7.99 -1.81
CA LEU A 20 -3.75 -8.01 -0.43
C LEU A 20 -3.21 -9.40 -0.15
N ARG A 21 -2.11 -9.45 0.60
CA ARG A 21 -1.66 -10.71 1.18
C ARG A 21 -2.69 -11.11 2.23
N LYS A 22 -3.31 -12.28 2.07
CA LYS A 22 -4.28 -12.79 3.06
C LYS A 22 -3.61 -12.81 4.44
N ASN A 23 -4.30 -12.29 5.45
CA ASN A 23 -3.85 -12.29 6.85
C ASN A 23 -2.52 -11.55 7.12
N SER A 24 -2.12 -10.57 6.30
CA SER A 24 -0.97 -9.72 6.62
C SER A 24 -1.40 -8.52 7.47
N LEU A 25 -1.06 -8.57 8.75
CA LEU A 25 -1.18 -7.45 9.70
C LEU A 25 0.21 -7.15 10.27
N PHE A 26 0.46 -5.89 10.59
CA PHE A 26 1.76 -5.38 11.03
C PHE A 26 1.60 -4.55 12.29
N LYS A 27 2.63 -4.52 13.15
CA LYS A 27 2.57 -3.74 14.39
C LYS A 27 2.86 -2.26 14.16
N THR A 28 3.55 -1.95 13.06
CA THR A 28 3.99 -0.58 12.77
C THR A 28 3.58 -0.15 11.36
N ALA A 29 3.37 1.17 11.21
CA ALA A 29 3.14 1.78 9.91
C ALA A 29 4.30 1.52 8.94
N GLY A 30 5.55 1.52 9.44
CA GLY A 30 6.75 1.28 8.61
C GLY A 30 6.78 -0.12 7.98
N GLU A 31 6.37 -1.14 8.72
CA GLU A 31 6.23 -2.49 8.18
C GLU A 31 5.15 -2.56 7.09
N ALA A 32 4.01 -1.88 7.30
CA ALA A 32 2.94 -1.81 6.30
C ALA A 32 3.36 -1.05 5.04
N VAL A 33 4.10 0.06 5.17
CA VAL A 33 4.68 0.79 4.02
C VAL A 33 5.63 -0.13 3.24
N SER A 34 6.47 -0.91 3.94
CA SER A 34 7.40 -1.83 3.29
C SER A 34 6.68 -2.92 2.49
N GLU A 35 5.65 -3.55 3.07
CA GLU A 35 4.83 -4.53 2.34
C GLU A 35 4.10 -3.87 1.15
N ALA A 36 3.60 -2.64 1.30
CA ALA A 36 2.97 -1.91 0.19
C ALA A 36 3.95 -1.72 -0.98
N LEU A 37 5.20 -1.33 -0.72
CA LEU A 37 6.23 -1.24 -1.76
C LEU A 37 6.55 -2.61 -2.40
N ALA A 38 6.55 -3.68 -1.62
CA ALA A 38 6.70 -5.03 -2.17
C ALA A 38 5.53 -5.41 -3.09
N LEU A 39 4.30 -5.04 -2.74
CA LEU A 39 3.12 -5.23 -3.60
C LEU A 39 3.23 -4.42 -4.89
N LYS A 40 3.72 -3.18 -4.81
CA LYS A 40 4.02 -2.35 -5.98
C LYS A 40 4.95 -3.07 -6.95
N GLU A 41 6.06 -3.61 -6.46
CA GLU A 41 7.02 -4.34 -7.29
C GLU A 41 6.38 -5.55 -7.99
N VAL A 42 5.49 -6.27 -7.29
CA VAL A 42 4.75 -7.39 -7.88
C VAL A 42 3.82 -6.92 -9.01
N LEU A 43 3.16 -5.78 -8.85
CA LEU A 43 2.32 -5.19 -9.90
C LEU A 43 3.16 -4.75 -11.08
N ASP A 44 4.27 -4.06 -10.82
CA ASP A 44 5.19 -3.59 -11.85
C ASP A 44 5.70 -4.77 -12.69
N LYS A 45 6.09 -5.88 -12.04
CA LYS A 45 6.45 -7.13 -12.72
C LYS A 45 5.27 -7.71 -13.53
N LYS A 46 4.08 -7.80 -12.92
CA LYS A 46 2.87 -8.36 -13.56
C LYS A 46 2.45 -7.58 -14.80
N TYR A 47 2.53 -6.26 -14.76
CA TYR A 47 2.12 -5.35 -15.83
C TYR A 47 3.29 -4.84 -16.68
N LYS A 48 4.48 -5.46 -16.58
CA LYS A 48 5.69 -5.12 -17.36
C LYS A 48 6.04 -3.62 -17.28
N ASN A 49 5.98 -3.04 -16.08
CA ASN A 49 6.25 -1.62 -15.79
C ASN A 49 5.38 -0.62 -16.59
N LYS A 50 4.19 -1.05 -17.04
CA LYS A 50 3.25 -0.16 -17.75
C LYS A 50 2.42 0.73 -16.81
N ILE A 51 2.52 0.52 -15.50
CA ILE A 51 1.83 1.35 -14.51
C ILE A 51 2.60 2.66 -14.35
N LYS A 52 1.94 3.78 -14.61
CA LYS A 52 2.48 5.11 -14.32
C LYS A 52 2.11 5.48 -12.89
N TRP A 53 3.07 5.40 -11.99
CA TRP A 53 2.92 5.84 -10.60
C TRP A 53 3.07 7.35 -10.48
N ASP A 54 2.13 7.98 -9.79
CA ASP A 54 2.12 9.40 -9.48
C ASP A 54 2.67 9.61 -8.06
N TYR A 55 3.94 10.04 -7.99
CA TYR A 55 4.63 10.37 -6.74
C TYR A 55 4.48 11.84 -6.33
N ASN A 56 3.85 12.66 -7.17
CA ASN A 56 3.60 14.07 -6.87
C ASN A 56 2.20 14.29 -6.30
N GLY A 57 1.32 13.29 -6.41
CA GLY A 57 0.00 13.32 -5.81
C GLY A 57 0.06 13.28 -4.29
N ASP A 58 -0.80 14.09 -3.65
CA ASP A 58 -0.92 14.12 -2.20
C ASP A 58 -1.48 12.80 -1.65
N MET A 59 -1.03 12.45 -0.45
CA MET A 59 -1.62 11.35 0.30
C MET A 59 -3.05 11.70 0.66
N SER A 60 -3.97 10.80 0.34
CA SER A 60 -5.41 11.04 0.51
C SER A 60 -6.05 9.93 1.33
N GLY A 61 -6.91 10.29 2.28
CA GLY A 61 -7.60 9.32 3.14
C GLY A 61 -7.79 9.80 4.57
N SER A 62 -8.16 8.88 5.44
CA SER A 62 -8.27 9.07 6.90
C SER A 62 -7.18 8.28 7.62
N LEU A 63 -6.96 8.53 8.92
CA LEU A 63 -6.00 7.77 9.74
C LEU A 63 -6.25 6.25 9.72
N GLU A 64 -7.51 5.84 9.51
CA GLU A 64 -7.90 4.43 9.37
C GLU A 64 -7.54 3.84 8.00
N LYS A 65 -7.49 4.67 6.95
CA LYS A 65 -7.22 4.25 5.58
C LYS A 65 -6.60 5.38 4.77
N VAL A 66 -5.28 5.28 4.56
CA VAL A 66 -4.50 6.25 3.79
C VAL A 66 -4.11 5.66 2.45
N LYS A 67 -4.32 6.42 1.37
CA LYS A 67 -3.75 6.15 0.05
C LYS A 67 -2.39 6.85 -0.04
N ILE A 68 -1.34 6.06 -0.17
CA ILE A 68 0.04 6.56 -0.14
C ILE A 68 0.63 6.78 -1.54
N LEU A 69 0.10 6.09 -2.55
CA LEU A 69 0.56 6.23 -3.93
C LEU A 69 -0.54 5.81 -4.89
N GLN A 70 -0.73 6.58 -5.96
CA GLN A 70 -1.65 6.27 -7.04
C GLN A 70 -0.87 5.84 -8.28
N GLY A 71 -1.37 4.83 -8.98
CA GLY A 71 -0.85 4.34 -10.25
C GLY A 71 -1.96 4.31 -11.29
N LEU A 72 -1.62 4.56 -12.55
CA LEU A 72 -2.54 4.46 -13.67
C LEU A 72 -1.96 3.52 -14.72
N LEU A 73 -2.71 2.47 -15.04
CA LEU A 73 -2.44 1.60 -16.17
C LEU A 73 -3.33 2.00 -17.33
N ASN A 74 -2.71 2.53 -18.39
CA ASN A 74 -3.42 2.81 -19.63
C ASN A 74 -3.38 1.56 -20.50
N ARG A 75 -4.54 0.94 -20.68
CA ARG A 75 -4.79 -0.09 -21.71
C ARG A 75 -5.58 0.57 -22.84
N GLU A 76 -5.48 0.03 -24.05
CA GLU A 76 -5.94 0.65 -25.31
C GLU A 76 -7.33 1.31 -25.25
N ASN A 77 -8.27 0.81 -24.42
CA ASN A 77 -9.58 1.43 -24.20
C ASN A 77 -9.98 1.62 -22.72
N GLU A 78 -9.09 1.37 -21.76
CA GLU A 78 -9.41 1.42 -20.32
C GLU A 78 -8.27 2.02 -19.49
N LYS A 79 -8.61 2.94 -18.59
CA LYS A 79 -7.71 3.45 -17.57
C LYS A 79 -8.00 2.71 -16.26
N ILE A 80 -7.07 1.87 -15.84
CA ILE A 80 -7.21 1.11 -14.59
C ILE A 80 -6.40 1.83 -13.51
N PRO A 81 -7.05 2.49 -12.53
CA PRO A 81 -6.36 3.11 -11.42
C PRO A 81 -6.00 2.08 -10.37
N PHE A 82 -4.74 2.10 -9.94
CA PHE A 82 -4.20 1.36 -8.81
C PHE A 82 -3.92 2.33 -7.66
N PHE A 83 -4.15 1.90 -6.44
CA PHE A 83 -3.87 2.68 -5.23
C PHE A 83 -3.17 1.80 -4.23
N LEU A 84 -1.98 2.20 -3.81
CA LEU A 84 -1.33 1.65 -2.63
C LEU A 84 -1.94 2.30 -1.40
N GLN A 85 -2.41 1.46 -0.50
CA GLN A 85 -3.20 1.85 0.67
C GLN A 85 -2.65 1.20 1.92
N ILE A 86 -2.65 1.95 3.00
CA ILE A 86 -2.40 1.45 4.35
C ILE A 86 -3.70 1.58 5.11
N VAL A 87 -4.12 0.49 5.73
CA VAL A 87 -5.34 0.41 6.53
C VAL A 87 -4.94 0.13 7.97
N ALA A 88 -5.39 0.96 8.91
CA ALA A 88 -5.33 0.68 10.33
C ALA A 88 -6.50 -0.24 10.71
N VAL A 89 -6.23 -1.24 11.53
CA VAL A 89 -7.19 -2.24 11.99
C VAL A 89 -7.03 -2.38 13.49
N ASP A 90 -8.13 -2.29 14.23
CA ASP A 90 -8.10 -2.50 15.67
C ASP A 90 -7.75 -3.96 16.01
N ASP A 91 -6.74 -4.15 16.86
CA ASP A 91 -6.21 -5.45 17.29
C ASP A 91 -7.31 -6.32 17.96
N GLN A 92 -8.30 -5.69 18.62
CA GLN A 92 -9.42 -6.40 19.24
C GLN A 92 -10.31 -7.15 18.25
N THR A 93 -10.36 -6.72 16.99
CA THR A 93 -11.21 -7.33 15.96
C THR A 93 -10.48 -8.38 15.12
N SER A 94 -9.16 -8.43 15.20
CA SER A 94 -8.33 -9.27 14.34
C SER A 94 -7.83 -10.51 15.08
N LYS A 95 -8.45 -11.67 14.83
CA LYS A 95 -7.96 -12.99 15.30
C LYS A 95 -6.60 -13.41 14.69
N VAL A 96 -5.91 -12.49 14.02
CA VAL A 96 -4.75 -12.75 13.16
C VAL A 96 -3.53 -12.14 13.81
N LYS A 97 -2.52 -12.97 14.08
CA LYS A 97 -1.25 -12.50 14.65
C LYS A 97 -0.51 -11.60 13.64
N PRO A 98 0.21 -10.56 14.12
CA PRO A 98 1.08 -9.77 13.27
C PRO A 98 2.11 -10.64 12.54
N THR A 99 2.33 -10.35 11.27
CA THR A 99 3.24 -11.09 10.38
C THR A 99 4.42 -10.21 10.00
N THR A 100 5.53 -10.82 9.59
CA THR A 100 6.67 -10.08 9.08
C THR A 100 6.38 -9.52 7.67
N PRO A 101 6.68 -8.25 7.40
CA PRO A 101 6.48 -7.68 6.08
C PRO A 101 7.46 -8.27 5.07
N LYS A 102 7.00 -8.38 3.83
CA LYS A 102 7.85 -8.58 2.66
C LYS A 102 8.56 -7.27 2.38
N LYS A 103 9.87 -7.36 2.25
CA LYS A 103 10.68 -6.23 1.79
C LYS A 103 10.71 -6.22 0.26
N PRO A 104 10.53 -5.05 -0.39
CA PRO A 104 10.78 -4.92 -1.81
C PRO A 104 12.26 -5.23 -2.09
N HIS A 105 12.54 -5.86 -3.23
CA HIS A 105 13.91 -6.14 -3.68
C HIS A 105 14.56 -4.88 -4.23
N THR A 106 13.78 -4.02 -4.89
CA THR A 106 14.26 -2.79 -5.51
C THR A 106 13.44 -1.62 -5.00
N ILE A 107 14.12 -0.58 -4.51
CA ILE A 107 13.50 0.65 -4.01
C ILE A 107 14.12 1.84 -4.74
N SER A 108 13.31 2.59 -5.49
CA SER A 108 13.77 3.82 -6.13
C SER A 108 13.92 4.98 -5.14
N LYS A 109 14.59 6.07 -5.54
CA LYS A 109 14.64 7.30 -4.72
C LYS A 109 13.25 7.87 -4.45
N ALA A 110 12.35 7.80 -5.44
CA ALA A 110 10.97 8.26 -5.30
C ALA A 110 10.18 7.41 -4.29
N ASP A 111 10.37 6.08 -4.30
CA ASP A 111 9.77 5.17 -3.33
C ASP A 111 10.21 5.48 -1.90
N LYS A 112 11.50 5.80 -1.69
CA LYS A 112 12.02 6.18 -0.36
C LYS A 112 11.39 7.48 0.14
N LYS A 113 11.26 8.48 -0.73
CA LYS A 113 10.64 9.76 -0.39
C LYS A 113 9.17 9.57 0.00
N MET A 114 8.40 8.88 -0.83
CA MET A 114 7.00 8.58 -0.54
C MET A 114 6.86 7.76 0.76
N ALA A 115 7.72 6.77 0.99
CA ALA A 115 7.70 6.00 2.24
C ALA A 115 7.93 6.88 3.48
N SER A 116 8.85 7.85 3.41
CA SER A 116 9.11 8.78 4.51
C SER A 116 7.95 9.76 4.77
N GLU A 117 7.29 10.21 3.71
CA GLU A 117 6.10 11.06 3.81
C GLU A 117 4.92 10.28 4.41
N ALA A 118 4.74 9.02 3.99
CA ALA A 118 3.68 8.14 4.50
C ALA A 118 3.85 7.83 5.98
N LEU A 119 5.09 7.65 6.42
CA LEU A 119 5.41 7.46 7.83
C LEU A 119 5.17 8.72 8.65
N SER A 120 5.42 9.90 8.09
CA SER A 120 5.13 11.18 8.75
C SER A 120 3.62 11.44 8.85
N PHE A 121 2.84 11.00 7.86
CA PHE A 121 1.39 11.14 7.85
C PHE A 121 0.67 10.18 8.81
N LEU A 122 1.25 9.00 9.05
CA LEU A 122 0.71 7.96 9.94
C LEU A 122 1.23 8.06 11.38
N LYS A 123 2.01 9.10 11.69
CA LYS A 123 2.63 9.36 12.99
C LYS A 123 1.69 10.12 13.92
#